data_AF-A0A2Z3S2H4-F1
#
_entry.id   AF-A0A2Z3S2H4-F1
#
_cell.length_a   1.000
_cell.length_b   1.000
_cell.length_c   1.000
_cell.angle_alpha   90.00
_cell.angle_beta   90.00
_cell.angle_gamma   90.00
#
_symmetry.space_group_name_H-M   'P 1'
#
loop_
_entity.id
_entity.type
_entity.pdbx_description
1 polymer ?
#
loop_
_entity_poly.entity_id
_entity_poly.type
_entity_poly.pdbx_seq_one_letter_code
_entity_poly.pdbx_strand_id
1 'polypeptide(L)'
;MTSHAHPTKRDNLTIVPTHEGYLVTLPGSELVTWINRTAYMVLVLSNGHNSPRGISQTVQALFDLHHDPFPEIQKALQELHKSGLLVEFQAIPVSQKSLLISVRAPGESVSVETLKNITTMTKVLELAEVKHRLVIDPQPDFALSRNRALSAMLLRDEFSHLLLLDGNTYSTRAVTEVSLDHIMSSQHDFVTIPVKQEEPNWNKASASSGLSPEQLSGFAYTYNVIFEGVERPRIQSNGYFEALHTSMSAVVLSRGGIEKLSASNHVTRYRGLVGDQRIEYLEHYWGFFDSVITSHRVASGDVAFCERWRAAGGHIMATTAGSFGHSLSGARALLAQGSK
;
A
#
# COMPACT_ATOMS: atom_id res chain seq x y z
N MET A 1 17.21 4.06 -25.63
CA MET A 1 17.44 3.03 -24.59
C MET A 1 16.10 2.39 -24.30
N THR A 2 15.94 1.11 -24.63
CA THR A 2 14.71 0.35 -24.40
C THR A 2 14.53 0.16 -22.89
N SER A 3 13.47 0.74 -22.33
CA SER A 3 13.02 0.46 -20.97
C SER A 3 13.01 -1.05 -20.73
N HIS A 4 13.83 -1.54 -19.81
CA HIS A 4 13.84 -2.96 -19.46
C HIS A 4 12.58 -3.26 -18.65
N ALA A 5 11.51 -3.66 -19.32
CA ALA A 5 10.26 -4.04 -18.68
C ALA A 5 10.52 -5.10 -17.60
N HIS A 6 10.01 -4.86 -16.39
CA HIS A 6 10.13 -5.79 -15.28
C HIS A 6 9.23 -7.01 -15.56
N PRO A 7 9.79 -8.23 -15.71
CA PRO A 7 9.01 -9.41 -16.05
C PRO A 7 7.99 -9.72 -14.95
N THR A 8 6.75 -9.96 -15.37
CA THR A 8 5.65 -10.27 -14.46
C THR A 8 5.05 -11.62 -14.83
N LYS A 9 5.00 -12.54 -13.87
CA LYS A 9 4.35 -13.83 -13.97
C LYS A 9 2.85 -13.62 -14.13
N ARG A 10 2.26 -14.30 -15.11
CA ARG A 10 0.82 -14.28 -15.32
C ARG A 10 0.10 -14.88 -14.10
N ASP A 11 -1.05 -14.32 -13.75
CA ASP A 11 -1.88 -14.85 -12.66
C ASP A 11 -2.50 -16.21 -12.99
N ASN A 12 -2.87 -16.94 -11.93
CA ASN A 12 -3.63 -18.19 -11.99
C ASN A 12 -2.98 -19.35 -12.77
N LEU A 13 -1.65 -19.34 -12.95
CA LEU A 13 -0.92 -20.47 -13.50
C LEU A 13 -1.06 -21.71 -12.61
N THR A 14 -1.40 -22.85 -13.21
CA THR A 14 -1.30 -24.15 -12.53
C THR A 14 0.07 -24.74 -12.79
N ILE A 15 0.84 -24.99 -11.72
CA ILE A 15 2.22 -25.50 -11.81
C ILE A 15 2.29 -26.85 -11.12
N VAL A 16 2.71 -27.87 -11.86
CA VAL A 16 2.85 -29.25 -11.37
C VAL A 16 4.32 -29.66 -11.46
N PRO A 17 4.97 -30.05 -10.35
CA PRO A 17 6.35 -30.52 -10.38
C PRO A 17 6.46 -31.88 -11.07
N THR A 18 7.58 -32.12 -11.74
CA THR A 18 7.95 -33.40 -12.36
C THR A 18 9.38 -33.77 -11.96
N HIS A 19 9.85 -34.96 -12.34
CA HIS A 19 11.22 -35.40 -12.05
C HIS A 19 12.29 -34.42 -12.58
N GLU A 20 12.05 -33.83 -13.76
CA GLU A 20 13.06 -33.05 -14.50
C GLU A 20 12.75 -31.54 -14.56
N GLY A 21 11.58 -31.10 -14.11
CA GLY A 21 11.15 -29.70 -14.24
C GLY A 21 9.72 -29.50 -13.76
N TYR A 22 8.97 -28.63 -14.44
CA TYR A 22 7.61 -28.27 -14.08
C TYR A 22 6.73 -28.22 -15.32
N LEU A 23 5.48 -28.70 -15.18
CA LEU A 23 4.42 -28.51 -16.15
C LEU A 23 3.59 -27.30 -15.74
N VAL A 24 3.44 -26.33 -16.63
CA VAL A 24 2.70 -25.09 -16.38
C VAL A 24 1.53 -25.00 -17.34
N THR A 25 0.33 -24.79 -16.81
CA THR A 25 -0.89 -24.63 -17.59
C THR A 25 -1.47 -23.24 -17.38
N LEU A 26 -1.84 -22.58 -18.49
CA LEU A 26 -2.53 -21.30 -18.48
C LEU A 26 -4.03 -21.50 -18.22
N PRO A 27 -4.70 -20.60 -17.46
CA PRO A 27 -6.16 -20.65 -17.31
C PRO A 27 -6.87 -20.68 -18.66
N GLY A 28 -7.75 -21.67 -18.86
CA GLY A 28 -8.52 -21.80 -20.11
C GLY A 28 -7.72 -22.29 -21.32
N SER A 29 -6.46 -22.66 -21.15
CA SER A 29 -5.63 -23.27 -22.19
C SER A 29 -5.57 -24.79 -22.01
N GLU A 30 -5.77 -25.53 -23.10
CA GLU A 30 -5.49 -26.98 -23.14
C GLU A 30 -3.99 -27.28 -23.31
N LEU A 31 -3.19 -26.26 -23.63
CA LEU A 31 -1.74 -26.40 -23.80
C LEU A 31 -1.02 -26.42 -22.45
N VAL A 32 -0.15 -27.41 -22.28
CA VAL A 32 0.75 -27.57 -21.14
C VAL A 32 2.17 -27.23 -21.59
N THR A 33 2.81 -26.28 -20.90
CA THR A 33 4.19 -25.88 -21.16
C THR A 33 5.12 -26.54 -20.16
N TRP A 34 6.06 -27.35 -20.62
CA TRP A 34 7.15 -27.84 -19.76
C TRP A 34 8.23 -26.76 -19.62
N ILE A 35 8.69 -26.53 -18.39
CA ILE A 35 9.81 -25.62 -18.07
C ILE A 35 10.83 -26.32 -17.18
N ASN A 36 12.12 -26.03 -17.38
CA ASN A 36 13.18 -26.53 -16.52
C ASN A 36 13.24 -25.78 -15.18
N ARG A 37 14.09 -26.24 -14.26
CA ARG A 37 14.22 -25.66 -12.90
C ARG A 37 14.67 -24.20 -12.92
N THR A 38 15.56 -23.82 -13.83
CA THR A 38 16.04 -22.44 -13.99
C THR A 38 14.90 -21.52 -14.44
N ALA A 39 14.14 -21.92 -15.46
CA ALA A 39 12.98 -21.19 -15.93
C ALA A 39 11.89 -21.08 -14.85
N TYR A 40 11.69 -22.11 -14.02
CA TYR A 40 10.78 -22.02 -12.90
C TYR A 40 11.22 -20.97 -11.86
N MET A 41 12.51 -20.93 -11.49
CA MET A 41 13.01 -19.88 -10.59
C MET A 41 12.84 -18.47 -11.18
N VAL A 42 13.16 -18.30 -12.46
CA VAL A 42 12.94 -17.03 -13.16
C VAL A 42 11.46 -16.66 -13.13
N LEU A 43 10.56 -17.60 -13.38
CA LEU A 43 9.11 -17.40 -13.31
C LEU A 43 8.64 -16.99 -11.91
N VAL A 44 9.19 -17.59 -10.85
CA VAL A 44 8.88 -17.24 -9.45
C VAL A 44 9.38 -15.83 -9.10
N LEU A 45 10.58 -15.47 -9.57
CA LEU A 45 11.18 -14.16 -9.31
C LEU A 45 10.64 -13.04 -10.21
N SER A 46 9.92 -13.39 -11.28
CA SER A 46 9.25 -12.44 -12.18
C SER A 46 7.96 -11.92 -11.55
N ASN A 47 8.09 -11.07 -10.53
CA ASN A 47 6.98 -10.52 -9.75
C ASN A 47 6.63 -9.07 -10.15
N GLY A 48 7.13 -8.59 -11.29
CA GLY A 48 6.98 -7.20 -11.72
C GLY A 48 7.84 -6.19 -10.96
N HIS A 49 8.59 -6.62 -9.94
CA HIS A 49 9.51 -5.76 -9.18
C HIS A 49 10.96 -5.98 -9.59
N ASN A 50 11.35 -7.23 -9.83
CA ASN A 50 12.74 -7.56 -10.14
C ASN A 50 13.05 -7.23 -11.61
N SER A 51 14.11 -6.47 -11.85
CA SER A 51 14.66 -6.34 -13.21
C SER A 51 15.32 -7.66 -13.62
N PRO A 52 15.51 -7.93 -14.93
CA PRO A 52 16.27 -9.11 -15.38
C PRO A 52 17.64 -9.25 -14.70
N ARG A 53 18.31 -8.12 -14.45
CA ARG A 53 19.61 -8.09 -13.75
C ARG A 53 19.45 -8.40 -12.26
N GLY A 54 18.42 -7.89 -11.62
CA GLY A 54 18.10 -8.20 -10.21
C GLY A 54 17.75 -9.67 -9.99
N ILE A 55 17.01 -10.28 -10.93
CA ILE A 55 16.74 -11.72 -10.94
C ILE A 55 18.07 -12.49 -11.02
N SER A 56 18.97 -12.12 -11.94
CA SER A 56 20.29 -12.76 -12.06
C SER A 56 21.10 -12.69 -10.77
N GLN A 57 21.18 -11.51 -10.15
CA GLN A 57 21.90 -11.32 -8.89
C GLN A 57 21.31 -12.16 -7.75
N THR A 58 19.99 -12.24 -7.67
CA THR A 58 19.31 -13.07 -6.67
C THR A 58 19.60 -14.55 -6.89
N VAL A 59 19.55 -15.03 -8.14
CA VAL A 59 19.90 -16.41 -8.48
C VAL A 59 21.36 -16.71 -8.18
N GLN A 60 22.28 -15.80 -8.54
CA GLN A 60 23.69 -15.94 -8.24
C GLN A 60 23.95 -16.09 -6.75
N ALA A 61 23.34 -15.23 -5.92
CA ALA A 61 23.48 -15.27 -4.48
C ALA A 61 22.84 -16.50 -3.83
N LEU A 62 21.65 -16.91 -4.27
CA LEU A 62 20.93 -18.06 -3.71
C LEU A 62 21.66 -19.39 -3.93
N PHE A 63 22.41 -19.51 -5.03
CA PHE A 63 23.09 -20.74 -5.43
C PHE A 63 24.61 -20.66 -5.32
N ASP A 64 25.15 -19.58 -4.74
CA ASP A 64 26.58 -19.31 -4.60
C ASP A 64 27.36 -19.52 -5.91
N LEU A 65 26.82 -19.01 -7.02
CA LEU A 65 27.40 -19.22 -8.34
C LEU A 65 28.63 -18.32 -8.55
N HIS A 66 29.76 -18.94 -8.88
CA HIS A 66 31.02 -18.23 -9.17
C HIS A 66 31.04 -17.48 -10.52
N HIS A 67 30.02 -17.66 -11.37
CA HIS A 67 29.86 -16.96 -12.64
C HIS A 67 28.52 -16.21 -12.67
N ASP A 68 28.43 -15.14 -13.49
CA ASP A 68 27.20 -14.37 -13.68
C ASP A 68 26.19 -15.19 -14.51
N PRO A 69 25.03 -15.61 -13.94
CA PRO A 69 24.06 -16.43 -14.65
C PRO A 69 23.17 -15.61 -15.60
N PHE A 70 23.48 -14.34 -15.83
CA PHE A 70 22.63 -13.44 -16.62
C PHE A 70 22.28 -13.95 -18.03
N PRO A 71 23.19 -14.57 -18.81
CA PRO A 71 22.83 -15.13 -20.11
C PRO A 71 21.75 -16.21 -20.04
N GLU A 72 21.83 -17.12 -19.07
CA GLU A 72 20.85 -18.18 -18.82
C GLU A 72 19.51 -17.60 -18.38
N ILE A 73 19.55 -16.58 -17.51
CA ILE A 73 18.36 -15.86 -17.05
C ILE A 73 17.69 -15.13 -18.21
N GLN A 74 18.45 -14.47 -19.08
CA GLN A 74 17.92 -13.76 -20.24
C GLN A 74 17.27 -14.73 -21.23
N LYS A 75 17.90 -15.89 -21.48
CA LYS A 75 17.31 -16.94 -22.32
C LYS A 75 16.01 -17.49 -21.72
N ALA A 76 16.00 -17.78 -20.42
CA ALA A 76 14.81 -18.26 -19.72
C ALA A 76 13.66 -17.23 -19.78
N LEU A 77 13.96 -15.93 -19.57
CA LEU A 77 12.96 -14.86 -19.70
C LEU A 77 12.35 -14.82 -21.11
N GLN A 78 13.15 -14.96 -22.16
CA GLN A 78 12.66 -15.00 -23.55
C GLN A 78 11.76 -16.21 -23.80
N GLU A 79 12.13 -17.40 -23.31
CA GLU A 79 11.34 -18.63 -23.46
C GLU A 79 10.00 -18.55 -22.69
N LEU A 80 10.03 -18.02 -21.48
CA LEU A 80 8.83 -17.80 -20.66
C LEU A 80 7.91 -16.74 -21.27
N HIS A 81 8.47 -15.72 -21.91
CA HIS A 81 7.70 -14.71 -22.63
C HIS A 81 7.04 -15.30 -23.88
N LYS A 82 7.80 -16.06 -24.68
CA LYS A 82 7.31 -16.73 -25.89
C LYS A 82 6.19 -17.74 -25.59
N SER A 83 6.23 -18.38 -24.41
CA SER A 83 5.19 -19.31 -23.94
C SER A 83 3.99 -18.62 -23.29
N GLY A 84 3.99 -17.29 -23.19
CA GLY A 84 2.89 -16.51 -22.60
C GLY A 84 2.73 -16.68 -21.08
N LEU A 85 3.75 -17.25 -20.42
CA LEU A 85 3.81 -17.42 -18.96
C LEU A 85 4.24 -16.14 -18.24
N LEU A 86 4.98 -15.28 -18.94
CA LEU A 86 5.24 -13.91 -18.54
C LEU A 86 4.41 -12.96 -19.41
N VAL A 87 3.97 -11.87 -18.80
CA VAL A 87 3.46 -10.71 -19.50
C VAL A 87 4.52 -9.61 -19.46
N GLU A 88 4.71 -8.94 -20.59
CA GLU A 88 5.39 -7.65 -20.58
C GLU A 88 4.45 -6.70 -19.85
N PHE A 89 4.95 -6.06 -18.80
CA PHE A 89 4.26 -4.90 -18.28
C PHE A 89 4.27 -3.88 -19.42
N GLN A 90 3.18 -3.79 -20.17
CA GLN A 90 2.94 -2.62 -21.01
C GLN A 90 2.94 -1.46 -20.04
N ALA A 91 4.05 -0.74 -20.00
CA ALA A 91 4.08 0.56 -19.39
C ALA A 91 2.99 1.36 -20.09
N ILE A 92 1.84 1.51 -19.41
CA ILE A 92 0.94 2.63 -19.66
C ILE A 92 1.87 3.83 -19.78
N PRO A 93 1.83 4.60 -20.90
CA PRO A 93 2.74 5.71 -21.12
C PRO A 93 2.82 6.49 -19.82
N VAL A 94 3.99 6.46 -19.20
CA VAL A 94 4.18 6.88 -17.81
C VAL A 94 3.75 8.33 -17.76
N SER A 95 2.54 8.62 -17.28
CA SER A 95 2.30 9.91 -16.67
C SER A 95 3.34 9.95 -15.56
N GLN A 96 4.35 10.80 -15.72
CA GLN A 96 5.47 10.91 -14.80
C GLN A 96 4.95 10.85 -13.37
N LYS A 97 5.23 9.77 -12.65
CA LYS A 97 4.67 9.57 -11.30
C LYS A 97 5.19 10.69 -10.43
N SER A 98 4.26 11.36 -9.76
CA SER A 98 4.55 12.47 -8.88
C SER A 98 3.75 12.38 -7.59
N LEU A 99 4.42 12.64 -6.46
CA LEU A 99 3.89 12.40 -5.12
C LEU A 99 3.90 13.68 -4.27
N LEU A 100 2.73 14.10 -3.81
CA LEU A 100 2.61 15.06 -2.72
C LEU A 100 2.67 14.29 -1.40
N ILE A 101 3.60 14.63 -0.51
CA ILE A 101 3.74 14.00 0.80
C ILE A 101 3.25 14.98 1.85
N SER A 102 2.18 14.63 2.56
CA SER A 102 1.62 15.43 3.66
C SER A 102 1.82 14.71 4.99
N VAL A 103 2.76 15.21 5.77
CA VAL A 103 3.08 14.73 7.11
C VAL A 103 2.33 15.59 8.13
N ARG A 104 1.37 15.01 8.84
CA ARG A 104 0.68 15.66 9.95
C ARG A 104 1.57 15.59 11.19
N ALA A 105 2.06 16.72 11.66
CA ALA A 105 2.91 16.82 12.85
C ALA A 105 2.28 17.83 13.82
N PRO A 106 1.26 17.43 14.59
CA PRO A 106 0.56 18.35 15.47
C PRO A 106 1.52 18.79 16.59
N GLY A 107 1.93 20.06 16.56
CA GLY A 107 2.98 20.61 17.42
C GLY A 107 4.13 21.24 16.63
N GLU A 108 5.05 21.91 17.32
CA GLU A 108 6.14 22.67 16.67
C GLU A 108 7.37 21.80 16.33
N SER A 109 7.38 20.51 16.70
CA SER A 109 8.54 19.65 16.50
C SER A 109 8.19 18.23 16.04
N VAL A 110 9.12 17.65 15.29
CA VAL A 110 9.12 16.25 14.86
C VAL A 110 10.35 15.56 15.46
N SER A 111 10.22 14.28 15.81
CA SER A 111 11.36 13.54 16.36
C SER A 111 12.49 13.41 15.32
N VAL A 112 13.74 13.30 15.81
CA VAL A 112 14.91 13.06 14.94
C VAL A 112 14.73 11.77 14.13
N GLU A 113 14.10 10.76 14.72
CA GLU A 113 13.83 9.49 14.05
C GLU A 113 12.80 9.64 12.92
N THR A 114 11.71 10.37 13.15
CA THR A 114 10.75 10.73 12.10
C THR A 114 11.46 11.45 10.94
N LEU A 115 12.32 12.42 11.23
CA LEU A 115 13.06 13.15 10.19
C LEU A 115 14.02 12.23 9.41
N LYS A 116 14.71 11.30 10.09
CA LYS A 116 15.56 10.29 9.44
C LYS A 116 14.74 9.40 8.51
N ASN A 117 13.59 8.92 8.95
CA ASN A 117 12.71 8.07 8.13
C ASN A 117 12.19 8.83 6.90
N ILE A 118 11.75 10.07 7.07
CA ILE A 118 11.32 10.94 5.96
C ILE A 118 12.46 11.15 4.97
N THR A 119 13.68 11.45 5.45
CA THR A 119 14.86 11.64 4.58
C THR A 119 15.22 10.38 3.81
N THR A 120 15.15 9.21 4.46
CA THR A 120 15.37 7.92 3.80
C THR A 120 14.34 7.68 2.70
N MET A 121 13.05 7.90 3.01
CA MET A 121 11.96 7.76 2.05
C MET A 121 12.12 8.71 0.85
N THR A 122 12.43 9.99 1.07
CA THR A 122 12.59 10.94 -0.04
C THR A 122 13.79 10.59 -0.93
N LYS A 123 14.91 10.13 -0.35
CA LYS A 123 16.07 9.64 -1.13
C LYS A 123 15.70 8.44 -2.01
N VAL A 124 14.89 7.51 -1.51
CA VAL A 124 14.40 6.37 -2.31
C VAL A 124 13.53 6.85 -3.47
N LEU A 125 12.68 7.86 -3.25
CA LEU A 125 11.88 8.48 -4.30
C LEU A 125 12.75 9.19 -5.36
N GLU A 126 13.81 9.89 -4.93
CA GLU A 126 14.78 10.52 -5.84
C GLU A 126 15.48 9.49 -6.72
N LEU A 127 15.96 8.38 -6.13
CA LEU A 127 16.60 7.28 -6.85
C LEU A 127 15.64 6.58 -7.83
N ALA A 128 14.34 6.58 -7.52
CA ALA A 128 13.29 6.07 -8.40
C ALA A 128 12.79 7.13 -9.41
N GLU A 129 13.42 8.29 -9.49
CA GLU A 129 13.05 9.41 -10.36
C GLU A 129 11.60 9.91 -10.18
N VAL A 130 11.04 9.73 -8.98
CA VAL A 130 9.70 10.20 -8.62
C VAL A 130 9.79 11.68 -8.23
N LYS A 131 9.11 12.54 -9.01
CA LYS A 131 8.92 13.95 -8.64
C LYS A 131 8.10 14.02 -7.36
N HIS A 132 8.62 14.63 -6.30
CA HIS A 132 7.90 14.68 -5.02
C HIS A 132 8.01 16.03 -4.34
N ARG A 133 7.08 16.30 -3.42
CA ARG A 133 7.08 17.48 -2.56
C ARG A 133 6.65 17.10 -1.15
N LEU A 134 7.47 17.45 -0.17
CA LEU A 134 7.16 17.29 1.24
C LEU A 134 6.45 18.52 1.80
N VAL A 135 5.39 18.30 2.55
CA VAL A 135 4.68 19.29 3.36
C VAL A 135 4.55 18.73 4.77
N ILE A 136 5.07 19.45 5.76
CA ILE A 136 4.84 19.17 7.18
C ILE A 136 3.72 20.12 7.62
N ASP A 137 2.58 19.56 8.03
CA ASP A 137 1.42 20.32 8.47
C ASP A 137 1.35 20.34 10.01
N PRO A 138 1.53 21.51 10.65
CA PRO A 138 1.48 21.64 12.10
C PRO A 138 0.05 21.69 12.67
N GLN A 139 -0.98 21.67 11.82
CA GLN A 139 -2.37 21.80 12.23
C GLN A 139 -2.76 20.73 13.28
N PRO A 140 -3.10 21.12 14.53
CA PRO A 140 -3.53 20.18 15.56
C PRO A 140 -4.80 19.42 15.19
N ASP A 141 -5.76 20.10 14.56
CA ASP A 141 -7.03 19.49 14.16
C ASP A 141 -6.82 18.47 13.04
N PHE A 142 -7.17 17.21 13.34
CA PHE A 142 -6.96 16.10 12.43
C PHE A 142 -7.71 16.27 11.10
N ALA A 143 -9.00 16.56 11.17
CA ALA A 143 -9.86 16.62 9.98
C ALA A 143 -9.43 17.78 9.07
N LEU A 144 -9.15 18.94 9.65
CA LEU A 144 -8.68 20.11 8.93
C LEU A 144 -7.32 19.87 8.29
N SER A 145 -6.38 19.22 8.98
CA SER A 145 -5.08 18.87 8.40
C SER A 145 -5.23 17.98 7.16
N ARG A 146 -6.05 16.92 7.25
CA ARG A 146 -6.28 16.00 6.12
C ARG A 146 -7.09 16.65 5.00
N ASN A 147 -8.12 17.44 5.32
CA ASN A 147 -8.88 18.22 4.34
C ASN A 147 -7.98 19.20 3.58
N ARG A 148 -7.04 19.89 4.26
CA ARG A 148 -6.03 20.74 3.62
C ARG A 148 -5.15 19.96 2.66
N ALA A 149 -4.70 18.77 3.06
CA ALA A 149 -3.84 17.92 2.21
C ALA A 149 -4.55 17.49 0.92
N LEU A 150 -5.79 16.99 1.00
CA LEU A 150 -6.56 16.59 -0.18
C LEU A 150 -6.95 17.80 -1.05
N SER A 151 -7.32 18.93 -0.44
CA SER A 151 -7.64 20.14 -1.18
C SER A 151 -6.39 20.69 -1.91
N ALA A 152 -5.22 20.66 -1.25
CA ALA A 152 -3.96 21.04 -1.87
C ALA A 152 -3.56 20.10 -3.02
N MET A 153 -3.89 18.81 -2.93
CA MET A 153 -3.72 17.87 -4.03
C MET A 153 -4.59 18.27 -5.23
N LEU A 154 -5.88 18.53 -5.02
CA LEU A 154 -6.80 18.95 -6.09
C LEU A 154 -6.45 20.29 -6.73
N LEU A 155 -5.82 21.20 -5.98
CA LEU A 155 -5.36 22.51 -6.48
C LEU A 155 -4.04 22.46 -7.25
N ARG A 156 -3.33 21.33 -7.23
CA ARG A 156 -1.95 21.20 -7.74
C ARG A 156 -1.83 20.06 -8.73
N ASP A 157 -2.19 20.32 -9.97
CA ASP A 157 -2.27 19.32 -11.04
C ASP A 157 -0.93 18.64 -11.37
N GLU A 158 0.19 19.13 -10.81
CA GLU A 158 1.50 18.54 -11.01
C GLU A 158 1.75 17.22 -10.24
N PHE A 159 0.84 16.82 -9.35
CA PHE A 159 0.95 15.60 -8.55
C PHE A 159 -0.06 14.53 -8.98
N SER A 160 0.40 13.29 -9.17
CA SER A 160 -0.43 12.12 -9.51
C SER A 160 -0.97 11.37 -8.29
N HIS A 161 -0.26 11.45 -7.15
CA HIS A 161 -0.60 10.75 -5.91
C HIS A 161 -0.38 11.64 -4.70
N LEU A 162 -1.08 11.32 -3.61
CA LEU A 162 -0.95 11.93 -2.29
C LEU A 162 -0.58 10.84 -1.26
N LEU A 163 0.51 11.02 -0.53
CA LEU A 163 0.82 10.26 0.68
C LEU A 163 0.38 11.07 1.90
N LEU A 164 -0.64 10.58 2.60
CA LEU A 164 -0.97 11.05 3.94
C LEU A 164 -0.16 10.25 4.96
N LEU A 165 0.57 10.95 5.81
CA LEU A 165 1.44 10.36 6.82
C LEU A 165 1.24 11.06 8.17
N ASP A 166 1.22 10.32 9.27
CA ASP A 166 1.37 10.89 10.60
C ASP A 166 2.86 11.06 10.93
N GLY A 167 3.23 12.17 11.58
CA GLY A 167 4.59 12.55 11.93
C GLY A 167 5.20 11.78 13.11
N ASN A 168 4.72 10.56 13.39
CA ASN A 168 5.27 9.69 14.43
C ASN A 168 6.24 8.65 13.84
N THR A 169 7.10 8.10 14.71
CA THR A 169 8.12 7.11 14.31
C THR A 169 7.50 5.89 13.62
N TYR A 170 6.38 5.36 14.13
CA TYR A 170 5.78 4.12 13.61
C TYR A 170 5.28 4.26 12.18
N SER A 171 4.57 5.35 11.90
CA SER A 171 3.99 5.60 10.58
C SER A 171 5.08 5.87 9.57
N THR A 172 6.06 6.71 9.93
CA THR A 172 7.18 7.02 9.05
C THR A 172 8.09 5.81 8.80
N ARG A 173 8.28 4.94 9.80
CA ARG A 173 9.00 3.67 9.62
C ARG A 173 8.25 2.71 8.70
N ALA A 174 6.94 2.54 8.88
CA ALA A 174 6.14 1.64 8.04
C ALA A 174 6.27 2.00 6.55
N VAL A 175 6.30 3.29 6.22
CA VAL A 175 6.50 3.74 4.83
C VAL A 175 7.91 3.44 4.30
N THR A 176 8.95 3.49 5.14
CA THR A 176 10.31 3.13 4.70
C THR A 176 10.49 1.64 4.40
N GLU A 177 9.56 0.79 4.83
CA GLU A 177 9.60 -0.66 4.64
C GLU A 177 8.84 -1.12 3.37
N VAL A 178 8.30 -0.18 2.57
CA VAL A 178 7.55 -0.48 1.35
C VAL A 178 8.09 0.30 0.14
N SER A 179 7.78 -0.17 -1.08
CA SER A 179 8.08 0.56 -2.31
C SER A 179 6.92 1.46 -2.70
N LEU A 180 7.04 2.77 -2.44
CA LEU A 180 6.02 3.75 -2.81
C LEU A 180 5.81 3.83 -4.33
N ASP A 181 6.88 3.69 -5.13
CA ASP A 181 6.76 3.64 -6.60
C ASP A 181 5.89 2.47 -7.06
N HIS A 182 6.06 1.30 -6.43
CA HIS A 182 5.24 0.14 -6.74
C HIS A 182 3.79 0.34 -6.30
N ILE A 183 3.55 0.89 -5.10
CA ILE A 183 2.20 1.21 -4.63
C ILE A 183 1.49 2.16 -5.61
N MET A 184 2.16 3.22 -6.07
CA MET A 184 1.63 4.14 -7.08
C MET A 184 1.43 3.49 -8.46
N SER A 185 2.05 2.33 -8.71
CA SER A 185 1.87 1.56 -9.96
C SER A 185 0.73 0.55 -9.90
N SER A 186 0.19 0.30 -8.70
CA SER A 186 -0.70 -0.85 -8.43
C SER A 186 -2.11 -0.73 -9.02
N GLN A 187 -2.43 0.38 -9.68
CA GLN A 187 -3.77 0.73 -10.19
C GLN A 187 -4.85 0.86 -9.11
N HIS A 188 -4.46 0.85 -7.83
CA HIS A 188 -5.37 1.07 -6.71
C HIS A 188 -5.45 2.54 -6.36
N ASP A 189 -6.67 3.07 -6.32
CA ASP A 189 -6.90 4.49 -6.00
C ASP A 189 -6.68 4.81 -4.51
N PHE A 190 -6.76 3.81 -3.63
CA PHE A 190 -6.49 3.93 -2.20
C PHE A 190 -5.72 2.70 -1.70
N VAL A 191 -4.46 2.91 -1.34
CA VAL A 191 -3.64 1.91 -0.65
C VAL A 191 -3.30 2.36 0.78
N THR A 192 -3.61 1.54 1.77
CA THR A 192 -3.13 1.70 3.15
C THR A 192 -1.87 0.88 3.39
N ILE A 193 -0.92 1.47 4.10
CA ILE A 193 0.29 0.83 4.60
C ILE A 193 0.04 0.50 6.08
N PRO A 194 -0.13 -0.80 6.44
CA PRO A 194 -0.44 -1.15 7.82
C PRO A 194 0.64 -0.66 8.78
N VAL A 195 0.24 0.20 9.72
CA VAL A 195 1.10 0.73 10.77
C VAL A 195 0.86 -0.09 12.03
N LYS A 196 1.94 -0.64 12.58
CA LYS A 196 1.88 -1.37 13.86
C LYS A 196 1.38 -0.40 14.93
N GLN A 197 0.31 -0.76 15.64
CA GLN A 197 -0.14 0.02 16.78
C GLN A 197 0.80 -0.24 17.96
N GLU A 198 1.13 0.81 18.72
CA GLU A 198 1.64 0.59 20.08
C GLU A 198 0.59 -0.22 20.82
N GLU A 199 1.00 -1.34 21.43
CA GLU A 199 0.09 -2.14 22.24
C GLU A 199 -0.60 -1.21 23.24
N PRO A 200 -1.93 -1.04 23.16
CA PRO A 200 -2.64 -0.22 24.12
C PRO A 200 -2.31 -0.75 25.51
N ASN A 201 -2.16 0.16 26.48
CA ASN A 201 -2.01 -0.26 27.87
C ASN A 201 -3.34 -0.85 28.34
N TRP A 202 -3.55 -2.14 28.07
CA TRP A 202 -4.79 -2.88 28.31
C TRP A 202 -5.15 -2.90 29.80
N ASN A 203 -4.17 -2.76 30.68
CA ASN A 203 -4.41 -2.58 32.10
C ASN A 203 -5.16 -1.27 32.38
N LYS A 204 -4.80 -0.19 31.69
CA LYS A 204 -5.49 1.12 31.80
C LYS A 204 -6.87 1.13 31.13
N ALA A 205 -7.02 0.42 30.01
CA ALA A 205 -8.29 0.28 29.28
C ALA A 205 -9.29 -0.64 30.02
N SER A 206 -8.82 -1.74 30.64
CA SER A 206 -9.66 -2.63 31.46
C SER A 206 -10.20 -1.90 32.69
N ALA A 207 -9.37 -1.09 33.35
CA ALA A 207 -9.74 -0.31 34.52
C ALA A 207 -10.87 0.72 34.26
N SER A 208 -11.07 1.11 33.00
CA SER A 208 -12.07 2.10 32.58
C SER A 208 -13.28 1.49 31.85
N SER A 209 -13.22 0.22 31.45
CA SER A 209 -14.26 -0.46 30.65
C SER A 209 -14.90 -1.67 31.31
N GLY A 210 -14.29 -2.24 32.37
CA GLY A 210 -14.80 -3.43 33.07
C GLY A 210 -14.59 -4.77 32.34
N LEU A 211 -13.87 -4.76 31.21
CA LEU A 211 -13.50 -5.95 30.43
C LEU A 211 -12.09 -6.43 30.79
N SER A 212 -11.81 -7.73 30.74
CA SER A 212 -10.47 -8.24 31.05
C SER A 212 -9.44 -7.84 29.98
N PRO A 213 -8.15 -7.66 30.35
CA PRO A 213 -7.09 -7.39 29.37
C PRO A 213 -6.99 -8.43 28.24
N GLU A 214 -7.24 -9.71 28.52
CA GLU A 214 -7.32 -10.76 27.49
C GLU A 214 -8.54 -10.60 26.56
N GLN A 215 -9.68 -10.16 27.11
CA GLN A 215 -10.88 -9.88 26.31
C GLN A 215 -10.69 -8.64 25.43
N LEU A 216 -9.95 -7.64 25.88
CA LEU A 216 -9.68 -6.43 25.08
C LEU A 216 -8.58 -6.67 24.03
N SER A 217 -7.54 -7.43 24.36
CA SER A 217 -6.41 -7.71 23.46
C SER A 217 -6.79 -8.60 22.27
N GLY A 218 -7.74 -9.53 22.46
CA GLY A 218 -8.30 -10.33 21.36
C GLY A 218 -9.14 -9.53 20.35
N PHE A 219 -9.65 -8.36 20.75
CA PHE A 219 -10.52 -7.51 19.91
C PHE A 219 -9.78 -6.39 19.15
N ALA A 220 -8.54 -6.09 19.53
CA ALA A 220 -7.92 -4.81 19.20
C ALA A 220 -6.92 -4.81 18.04
N TYR A 221 -6.79 -5.93 17.32
CA TYR A 221 -6.02 -6.12 16.09
C TYR A 221 -4.79 -5.21 15.92
N THR A 222 -3.61 -5.80 16.19
CA THR A 222 -2.21 -5.31 16.14
C THR A 222 -1.82 -4.24 15.10
N TYR A 223 -2.64 -4.00 14.09
CA TYR A 223 -2.45 -3.00 13.04
C TYR A 223 -3.72 -2.15 12.87
N ASN A 224 -3.55 -0.90 12.46
CA ASN A 224 -4.59 0.10 12.27
C ASN A 224 -5.58 -0.13 11.09
N VAL A 225 -5.83 -1.39 10.70
CA VAL A 225 -6.64 -1.76 9.53
C VAL A 225 -7.70 -2.81 9.92
N ILE A 226 -8.95 -2.59 9.49
CA ILE A 226 -10.05 -3.55 9.63
C ILE A 226 -10.33 -4.17 8.27
N PHE A 227 -10.13 -5.48 8.14
CA PHE A 227 -10.30 -6.23 6.90
C PHE A 227 -11.76 -6.65 6.67
N GLU A 228 -12.16 -6.75 5.40
CA GLU A 228 -13.46 -7.35 5.03
C GLU A 228 -13.41 -8.88 5.12
N GLY A 229 -14.46 -9.50 5.66
CA GLY A 229 -14.57 -10.97 5.71
C GLY A 229 -13.53 -11.63 6.63
N VAL A 230 -13.43 -11.15 7.89
CA VAL A 230 -12.45 -11.55 8.91
C VAL A 230 -12.32 -13.07 9.11
N GLU A 231 -13.34 -13.85 8.77
CA GLU A 231 -13.30 -15.32 8.84
C GLU A 231 -12.43 -15.96 7.74
N ARG A 232 -12.20 -15.30 6.60
CA ARG A 232 -11.39 -15.80 5.47
C ARG A 232 -10.78 -14.66 4.61
N PRO A 233 -9.79 -13.90 5.13
CA PRO A 233 -9.10 -12.90 4.32
C PRO A 233 -8.40 -13.58 3.14
N ARG A 234 -8.88 -13.32 1.92
CA ARG A 234 -8.24 -13.82 0.69
C ARG A 234 -7.20 -12.80 0.25
N ILE A 235 -5.92 -13.17 0.35
CA ILE A 235 -4.84 -12.44 -0.33
C ILE A 235 -5.19 -12.45 -1.81
N GLN A 236 -5.41 -11.28 -2.41
CA GLN A 236 -5.47 -11.18 -3.86
C GLN A 236 -4.07 -11.50 -4.40
N SER A 237 -3.96 -12.17 -5.55
CA SER A 237 -2.67 -12.65 -6.10
C SER A 237 -1.64 -11.55 -6.33
N ASN A 238 -2.07 -10.29 -6.30
CA ASN A 238 -1.28 -9.07 -6.47
C ASN A 238 -0.60 -8.54 -5.18
N GLY A 239 -0.75 -9.19 -4.02
CA GLY A 239 -0.10 -8.74 -2.77
C GLY A 239 -0.85 -7.65 -2.02
N TYR A 240 -2.18 -7.57 -2.21
CA TYR A 240 -3.07 -6.66 -1.49
C TYR A 240 -4.26 -7.41 -0.87
N PHE A 241 -4.86 -6.79 0.15
CA PHE A 241 -6.14 -7.20 0.73
C PHE A 241 -7.14 -6.07 0.71
N GLU A 242 -8.42 -6.40 0.58
CA GLU A 242 -9.48 -5.41 0.74
C GLU A 242 -9.77 -5.14 2.22
N ALA A 243 -9.89 -3.86 2.55
CA ALA A 243 -10.15 -3.36 3.89
C ALA A 243 -11.47 -2.57 3.95
N LEU A 244 -12.16 -2.66 5.08
CA LEU A 244 -13.36 -1.86 5.35
C LEU A 244 -13.01 -0.48 5.88
N HIS A 245 -12.01 -0.43 6.76
CA HIS A 245 -11.54 0.79 7.41
C HIS A 245 -10.03 0.73 7.65
N THR A 246 -9.39 1.89 7.68
CA THR A 246 -7.99 2.07 8.08
C THR A 246 -7.88 3.38 8.85
N SER A 247 -6.92 3.50 9.77
CA SER A 247 -6.52 4.83 10.19
C SER A 247 -5.74 5.52 9.06
N MET A 248 -5.74 6.84 9.02
CA MET A 248 -5.06 7.62 7.99
C MET A 248 -3.61 7.94 8.35
N SER A 249 -2.96 7.04 9.11
CA SER A 249 -1.60 7.25 9.59
C SER A 249 -0.55 7.04 8.52
N ALA A 250 -0.80 6.17 7.53
CA ALA A 250 0.05 5.99 6.35
C ALA A 250 -0.79 5.45 5.17
N VAL A 251 -1.26 6.36 4.31
CA VAL A 251 -2.09 5.98 3.14
C VAL A 251 -1.64 6.71 1.87
N VAL A 252 -1.64 6.00 0.75
CA VAL A 252 -1.39 6.53 -0.60
C VAL A 252 -2.72 6.58 -1.34
N LEU A 253 -3.06 7.76 -1.85
CA LEU A 253 -4.27 8.02 -2.62
C LEU A 253 -3.89 8.49 -4.03
N SER A 254 -4.54 7.95 -5.06
CA SER A 254 -4.40 8.46 -6.41
C SER A 254 -5.18 9.77 -6.56
N ARG A 255 -4.71 10.66 -7.45
CA ARG A 255 -5.48 11.84 -7.88
C ARG A 255 -6.88 11.45 -8.35
N GLY A 256 -6.95 10.47 -9.25
CA GLY A 256 -8.21 10.05 -9.86
C GLY A 256 -9.23 9.58 -8.83
N GLY A 257 -8.79 8.88 -7.78
CA GLY A 257 -9.65 8.48 -6.68
C GLY A 257 -10.16 9.68 -5.85
N ILE A 258 -9.28 10.64 -5.55
CA ILE A 258 -9.66 11.87 -4.84
C ILE A 258 -10.66 12.70 -5.68
N GLU A 259 -10.40 12.84 -6.98
CA GLU A 259 -11.28 13.55 -7.91
C GLU A 259 -12.67 12.91 -8.00
N LYS A 260 -12.73 11.58 -8.17
CA LYS A 260 -14.00 10.81 -8.13
C LYS A 260 -14.77 11.06 -6.84
N LEU A 261 -14.09 10.98 -5.68
CA LEU A 261 -14.73 11.22 -4.39
C LEU A 261 -15.21 12.68 -4.27
N SER A 262 -14.43 13.65 -4.73
CA SER A 262 -14.75 15.07 -4.69
C SER A 262 -15.95 15.46 -5.58
N ALA A 263 -16.16 14.69 -6.66
CA ALA A 263 -17.29 14.85 -7.59
C ALA A 263 -18.55 14.10 -7.11
N SER A 264 -18.44 13.25 -6.08
CA SER A 264 -19.58 12.55 -5.50
C SER A 264 -20.44 13.46 -4.61
N ASN A 265 -21.66 13.01 -4.29
CA ASN A 265 -22.52 13.66 -3.29
C ASN A 265 -22.18 13.28 -1.83
N HIS A 266 -21.11 12.50 -1.60
CA HIS A 266 -20.71 12.05 -0.27
C HIS A 266 -19.75 13.02 0.44
N VAL A 267 -19.17 13.98 -0.28
CA VAL A 267 -18.29 15.02 0.27
C VAL A 267 -18.91 16.39 0.00
N THR A 268 -18.98 17.21 1.04
CA THR A 268 -19.40 18.61 0.92
C THR A 268 -18.19 19.51 0.80
N ARG A 269 -18.32 20.63 0.08
CA ARG A 269 -17.34 21.71 0.20
C ARG A 269 -17.27 22.18 1.65
N TYR A 270 -16.05 22.39 2.14
CA TYR A 270 -15.79 22.75 3.53
C TYR A 270 -16.48 24.08 3.84
N ARG A 271 -17.22 24.09 4.96
CA ARG A 271 -17.88 25.28 5.51
C ARG A 271 -17.16 25.63 6.80
N GLY A 272 -16.18 26.53 6.71
CA GLY A 272 -15.32 26.88 7.83
C GLY A 272 -15.66 28.25 8.42
N LEU A 273 -15.46 28.39 9.73
CA LEU A 273 -15.38 29.70 10.37
C LEU A 273 -14.04 30.36 10.02
N VAL A 274 -14.08 31.54 9.43
CA VAL A 274 -12.92 32.43 9.25
C VAL A 274 -13.08 33.57 10.26
N GLY A 275 -12.24 33.59 11.30
CA GLY A 275 -12.30 34.59 12.37
C GLY A 275 -13.53 34.49 13.28
N ASP A 276 -13.97 35.63 13.81
CA ASP A 276 -15.07 35.77 14.79
C ASP A 276 -16.45 35.46 14.17
N GLN A 277 -16.75 34.17 13.94
CA GLN A 277 -18.07 33.64 13.61
C GLN A 277 -18.59 33.83 12.17
N ARG A 278 -17.76 34.21 11.19
CA ARG A 278 -18.18 34.18 9.77
C ARG A 278 -17.91 32.81 9.15
N ILE A 279 -18.97 32.14 8.71
CA ILE A 279 -18.84 30.95 7.85
C ILE A 279 -18.52 31.47 6.45
N GLU A 280 -17.25 31.39 6.04
CA GLU A 280 -16.86 31.69 4.67
C GLU A 280 -16.63 30.40 3.89
N TYR A 281 -17.09 30.41 2.63
CA TYR A 281 -16.66 29.41 1.67
C TYR A 281 -15.16 29.63 1.45
N LEU A 282 -14.34 28.73 1.97
CA LEU A 282 -13.01 28.59 1.41
C LEU A 282 -13.22 27.97 0.03
N GLU A 283 -13.33 28.83 -0.98
CA GLU A 283 -13.34 28.44 -2.37
C GLU A 283 -12.17 27.46 -2.54
N HIS A 284 -12.46 26.25 -3.02
CA HIS A 284 -11.49 25.13 -3.15
C HIS A 284 -11.16 24.29 -1.91
N TYR A 285 -11.99 24.27 -0.87
CA TYR A 285 -11.85 23.29 0.22
C TYR A 285 -12.98 22.27 0.28
N TRP A 286 -12.65 21.04 0.64
CA TRP A 286 -13.58 19.91 0.77
C TRP A 286 -13.51 19.31 2.18
N GLY A 287 -14.68 18.95 2.71
CA GLY A 287 -14.89 18.29 3.99
C GLY A 287 -14.76 16.77 3.90
N PHE A 288 -13.66 16.27 3.37
CA PHE A 288 -13.42 14.82 3.19
C PHE A 288 -13.46 14.05 4.53
N PHE A 289 -12.93 14.66 5.58
CA PHE A 289 -12.77 14.07 6.93
C PHE A 289 -13.76 14.61 7.95
N ASP A 290 -14.80 15.33 7.51
CA ASP A 290 -15.82 15.86 8.42
C ASP A 290 -16.49 14.70 9.15
N SER A 291 -16.54 14.74 10.47
CA SER A 291 -17.12 13.65 11.26
C SER A 291 -18.61 13.50 10.95
N VAL A 292 -19.09 12.27 10.85
CA VAL A 292 -20.52 11.99 10.67
C VAL A 292 -21.13 11.71 12.03
N ILE A 293 -22.04 12.59 12.45
CA ILE A 293 -22.86 12.40 13.64
C ILE A 293 -24.21 11.88 13.19
N THR A 294 -24.56 10.68 13.60
CA THR A 294 -25.90 10.11 13.46
C THR A 294 -26.55 9.99 14.84
N SER A 295 -27.86 9.71 14.89
CA SER A 295 -28.58 9.45 16.14
C SER A 295 -28.01 8.28 16.97
N HIS A 296 -27.18 7.42 16.37
CA HIS A 296 -26.72 6.18 16.98
C HIS A 296 -25.19 6.03 17.05
N ARG A 297 -24.43 6.88 16.35
CA ARG A 297 -22.96 6.83 16.36
C ARG A 297 -22.33 8.16 15.94
N VAL A 298 -21.17 8.45 16.52
CA VAL A 298 -20.21 9.46 16.06
C VAL A 298 -19.08 8.72 15.37
N ALA A 299 -18.97 8.85 14.05
CA ALA A 299 -17.86 8.29 13.30
C ALA A 299 -16.68 9.27 13.35
N SER A 300 -15.48 8.78 13.71
CA SER A 300 -14.25 9.57 13.61
C SER A 300 -13.98 9.98 12.16
N GLY A 301 -13.17 11.01 11.95
CA GLY A 301 -12.84 11.50 10.60
C GLY A 301 -12.33 10.40 9.66
N ASP A 302 -11.47 9.51 10.15
CA ASP A 302 -10.95 8.35 9.40
C ASP A 302 -12.07 7.41 8.94
N VAL A 303 -12.95 7.04 9.88
CA VAL A 303 -14.08 6.14 9.60
C VAL A 303 -15.03 6.78 8.59
N ALA A 304 -15.37 8.06 8.80
CA ALA A 304 -16.23 8.82 7.90
C ALA A 304 -15.63 8.90 6.49
N PHE A 305 -14.32 9.14 6.36
CA PHE A 305 -13.64 9.16 5.06
C PHE A 305 -13.70 7.80 4.37
N CYS A 306 -13.37 6.70 5.07
CA CYS A 306 -13.46 5.35 4.51
C CYS A 306 -14.89 5.00 4.05
N GLU A 307 -15.91 5.38 4.82
CA GLU A 307 -17.31 5.16 4.45
C GLU A 307 -17.69 5.95 3.20
N ARG A 308 -17.31 7.24 3.11
CA ARG A 308 -17.54 8.06 1.91
C ARG A 308 -16.82 7.50 0.68
N TRP A 309 -15.57 7.07 0.85
CA TRP A 309 -14.78 6.47 -0.22
C TRP A 309 -15.47 5.24 -0.81
N ARG A 310 -15.90 4.31 0.06
CA ARG A 310 -16.62 3.10 -0.35
C ARG A 310 -18.01 3.41 -0.91
N ALA A 311 -18.72 4.37 -0.34
CA ALA A 311 -20.02 4.80 -0.87
C ALA A 311 -19.91 5.40 -2.29
N ALA A 312 -18.78 6.04 -2.61
CA ALA A 312 -18.45 6.50 -3.96
C ALA A 312 -17.98 5.37 -4.90
N GLY A 313 -18.05 4.10 -4.49
CA GLY A 313 -17.61 2.95 -5.27
C GLY A 313 -16.11 2.67 -5.23
N GLY A 314 -15.37 3.31 -4.31
CA GLY A 314 -13.95 3.09 -4.13
C GLY A 314 -13.64 1.86 -3.29
N HIS A 315 -12.50 1.21 -3.57
CA HIS A 315 -11.96 0.10 -2.79
C HIS A 315 -10.79 0.58 -1.94
N ILE A 316 -10.60 0.02 -0.74
CA ILE A 316 -9.49 0.33 0.16
C ILE A 316 -8.59 -0.90 0.20
N MET A 317 -7.35 -0.76 -0.25
CA MET A 317 -6.42 -1.87 -0.39
C MET A 317 -5.31 -1.79 0.65
N ALA A 318 -5.12 -2.80 1.48
CA ALA A 318 -3.97 -2.90 2.38
C ALA A 318 -2.82 -3.66 1.69
N THR A 319 -1.63 -3.07 1.64
CA THR A 319 -0.45 -3.76 1.09
C THR A 319 0.06 -4.84 2.05
N THR A 320 0.51 -5.96 1.49
CA THR A 320 1.24 -7.00 2.25
C THR A 320 2.75 -6.81 2.22
N ALA A 321 3.26 -5.68 1.73
CA ALA A 321 4.69 -5.38 1.79
C ALA A 321 5.14 -5.00 3.21
N GLY A 322 6.46 -5.02 3.45
CA GLY A 322 7.07 -4.59 4.72
C GLY A 322 6.82 -5.53 5.90
N SER A 323 6.95 -5.01 7.12
CA SER A 323 6.86 -5.78 8.37
C SER A 323 5.53 -6.51 8.57
N PHE A 324 4.42 -5.97 8.07
CA PHE A 324 3.12 -6.64 8.10
C PHE A 324 3.12 -7.96 7.30
N GLY A 325 3.65 -7.94 6.08
CA GLY A 325 3.81 -9.14 5.25
C GLY A 325 4.69 -10.21 5.86
N HIS A 326 5.82 -9.80 6.46
CA HIS A 326 6.70 -10.72 7.19
C HIS A 326 5.99 -11.37 8.37
N SER A 327 5.21 -10.60 9.13
CA SER A 327 4.43 -11.10 10.26
C SER A 327 3.34 -12.10 9.84
N LEU A 328 2.62 -11.79 8.76
CA LEU A 328 1.63 -12.71 8.17
C LEU A 328 2.26 -14.04 7.72
N SER A 329 3.43 -13.97 7.09
CA SER A 329 4.16 -15.15 6.61
C SER A 329 4.63 -16.03 7.78
N GLY A 330 5.14 -15.41 8.85
CA GLY A 330 5.52 -16.11 10.08
C GLY A 330 4.33 -16.78 10.78
N ALA A 331 3.19 -16.10 10.89
CA ALA A 331 1.97 -16.66 11.49
C ALA A 331 1.46 -17.89 10.71
N ARG A 332 1.48 -17.86 9.38
CA ARG A 332 1.10 -19.02 8.54
C ARG A 332 2.03 -20.21 8.75
N ALA A 333 3.33 -19.98 8.89
CA ALA A 333 4.30 -21.05 9.15
C ALA A 333 4.06 -21.73 10.51
N LEU A 334 3.72 -20.96 11.54
CA LEU A 334 3.41 -21.48 12.88
C LEU A 334 2.11 -22.30 12.90
N LEU A 335 1.05 -21.82 12.23
CA LEU A 335 -0.23 -22.55 12.13
C LEU A 335 -0.09 -23.87 11.37
N ALA A 336 0.78 -23.92 10.35
CA ALA A 336 1.07 -25.14 9.61
C ALA A 336 1.88 -26.17 10.44
N GLN A 337 2.65 -25.73 11.44
CA GLN A 337 3.41 -26.61 12.34
C GLN A 337 2.55 -27.17 13.49
N GLY A 338 1.55 -26.42 13.97
CA GLY A 338 0.63 -26.87 15.02
C GLY A 338 -0.49 -27.81 14.56
N SER A 339 -0.58 -28.11 13.26
CA SER A 339 -1.58 -29.02 12.67
C SER A 339 -1.02 -30.41 12.34
N LYS A 340 0.14 -30.78 12.92
CA LYS A 340 0.77 -32.10 12.76
C LYS A 340 0.66 -32.96 14.00
#